data_AF-A0A367GGY9-F1
#
_entry.id   AF-A0A367GGY9-F1
#
_cell.length_a   1.000
_cell.length_b   1.000
_cell.length_c   1.000
_cell.angle_alpha   90.00
_cell.angle_beta   90.00
_cell.angle_gamma   90.00
#
_symmetry.space_group_name_H-M   'P 1'
#
loop_
_entity.id
_entity.type
_entity.pdbx_description
1 polymer ?
#
loop_
_entity_poly.entity_id
_entity_poly.type
_entity_poly.pdbx_seq_one_letter_code
_entity_poly.pdbx_strand_id
1 'polypeptide(L)'
;MALLNFIDGLFKGDKTKTKPPVRNSTATQKRYYADSSSVAIEERPYYQQDSYYTLVVHEGTQFEKKVIPFNERKTVTYPSKNGLYVPEILLLEYCKYGKYPKPSNGYPGFWWFDYGVRDVGSLLDSLRSREFIKWERKGNLLMNLNVNELREILRAHCLSTTGKKGELIERIKSDIAEEDLPNNVALQKYTLTEKGIEELKENAYVPYMHNHRHKTTDDSTFGEPFTVWEMNKIIAAEGRQKEWETIVGEIERQRFGVNMAGSQGTTQNLRTTQEVPSEKENKGEELKMFLRENRKNIIAAANTEGDGFFEESKGLDYCTIGNDKEALYQFYVAIEKKFDAPALYKETAKLLHKYGLYDEEVKVLKKGVAIVPATNRHREELLKMLQDAMTISKTR
;
A
#
# COMPACT_ATOMS: atom_id res chain seq x y z
N MET A 1 21.13 24.76 -58.74
CA MET A 1 22.14 24.27 -59.70
C MET A 1 23.15 23.46 -58.90
N ALA A 2 22.80 22.31 -58.33
CA ALA A 2 22.41 21.07 -59.00
C ALA A 2 23.48 20.63 -60.02
N LEU A 3 24.34 19.71 -59.59
CA LEU A 3 24.81 18.59 -60.39
C LEU A 3 25.04 17.43 -59.40
N LEU A 4 23.99 16.61 -59.25
CA LEU A 4 23.91 15.21 -59.74
C LEU A 4 24.63 14.24 -58.79
N ASN A 5 23.91 13.53 -57.92
CA ASN A 5 23.01 12.39 -58.20
C ASN A 5 23.74 11.18 -58.79
N PHE A 6 23.88 10.18 -57.94
CA PHE A 6 23.75 8.76 -58.25
C PHE A 6 22.48 8.32 -57.49
N ILE A 7 21.27 8.66 -57.96
CA ILE A 7 20.41 7.89 -58.91
C ILE A 7 20.34 6.42 -58.44
N ASP A 8 19.29 6.06 -57.72
CA ASP A 8 17.94 5.67 -58.20
C ASP A 8 17.88 4.28 -58.83
N GLY A 9 16.98 3.49 -58.24
CA GLY A 9 16.68 2.09 -58.55
C GLY A 9 15.70 1.54 -57.52
N LEU A 10 14.65 2.30 -57.18
CA LEU A 10 13.29 2.15 -57.73
C LEU A 10 12.42 1.19 -56.92
N PHE A 11 11.48 1.78 -56.18
CA PHE A 11 10.15 1.20 -56.02
C PHE A 11 9.60 0.80 -57.40
N LYS A 12 9.39 -0.50 -57.61
CA LYS A 12 8.26 -1.06 -58.37
C LYS A 12 8.12 -2.52 -57.96
N GLY A 13 7.00 -2.83 -57.33
CA GLY A 13 6.75 -4.14 -56.75
C GLY A 13 6.75 -5.26 -57.78
N ASP A 14 7.06 -6.46 -57.31
CA ASP A 14 6.38 -7.64 -57.80
C ASP A 14 6.06 -8.60 -56.65
N LYS A 15 4.86 -9.17 -56.76
CA LYS A 15 4.22 -10.04 -55.79
C LYS A 15 4.75 -11.45 -55.96
N THR A 16 5.57 -11.96 -55.05
CA THR A 16 5.61 -13.42 -54.82
C THR A 16 5.99 -13.76 -53.39
N LYS A 17 5.06 -14.46 -52.74
CA LYS A 17 5.18 -15.13 -51.46
C LYS A 17 6.37 -16.08 -51.44
N THR A 18 7.22 -15.98 -50.43
CA THR A 18 7.93 -17.14 -49.86
C THR A 18 8.11 -16.92 -48.36
N LYS A 19 7.33 -17.67 -47.57
CA LYS A 19 7.43 -17.74 -46.11
C LYS A 19 8.83 -18.26 -45.73
N PRO A 20 9.50 -17.70 -44.71
CA PRO A 20 10.60 -18.40 -44.06
C PRO A 20 10.06 -19.65 -43.35
N PRO A 21 10.88 -20.70 -43.18
CA PRO A 21 10.39 -22.02 -42.80
C PRO A 21 9.77 -21.97 -41.40
N VAL A 22 8.52 -22.45 -41.34
CA VAL A 22 7.81 -22.73 -40.10
C VAL A 22 8.63 -23.77 -39.34
N ARG A 23 9.33 -23.32 -38.30
CA ARG A 23 9.74 -24.22 -37.22
C ARG A 23 8.44 -24.68 -36.57
N ASN A 24 8.03 -25.91 -36.87
CA ASN A 24 6.97 -26.59 -36.14
C ASN A 24 7.42 -26.74 -34.69
N SER A 25 7.13 -25.74 -33.85
CA SER A 25 7.13 -25.92 -32.40
C SER A 25 5.83 -26.61 -32.04
N THR A 26 5.83 -27.93 -32.20
CA THR A 26 4.93 -28.81 -31.46
C THR A 26 5.05 -28.51 -29.96
N ALA A 27 3.90 -28.41 -29.30
CA ALA A 27 3.67 -27.99 -27.91
C ALA A 27 3.74 -26.47 -27.68
N THR A 28 2.58 -25.81 -27.77
CA THR A 28 2.30 -24.58 -27.01
C THR A 28 2.55 -24.91 -25.54
N GLN A 29 3.76 -24.67 -25.04
CA GLN A 29 4.04 -24.70 -23.61
C GLN A 29 3.02 -23.77 -22.96
N LYS A 30 2.21 -24.30 -22.04
CA LYS A 30 1.23 -23.52 -21.28
C LYS A 30 1.94 -22.29 -20.71
N ARG A 31 1.67 -21.11 -21.28
CA ARG A 31 2.14 -19.82 -20.77
C ARG A 31 1.44 -19.41 -19.47
N TYR A 32 0.50 -20.23 -18.98
CA TYR A 32 -0.32 -19.98 -17.82
C TYR A 32 -0.33 -21.24 -16.94
N TYR A 33 0.20 -21.15 -15.72
CA TYR A 33 0.05 -22.20 -14.71
C TYR A 33 -1.30 -22.10 -13.98
N ALA A 34 -1.92 -20.92 -13.99
CA ALA A 34 -3.14 -20.64 -13.25
C ALA A 34 -4.20 -20.04 -14.19
N ASP A 35 -5.07 -20.89 -14.73
CA ASP A 35 -6.28 -20.49 -15.46
C ASP A 35 -7.54 -20.76 -14.62
N SER A 36 -8.68 -20.20 -15.00
CA SER A 36 -9.92 -20.22 -14.20
C SER A 36 -10.43 -21.62 -13.83
N SER A 37 -9.84 -22.70 -14.35
CA SER A 37 -10.11 -24.07 -13.89
C SER A 37 -9.71 -24.31 -12.44
N SER A 38 -8.76 -23.53 -11.90
CA SER A 38 -8.34 -23.63 -10.49
C SER A 38 -9.22 -22.83 -9.53
N VAL A 39 -10.30 -22.20 -10.01
CA VAL A 39 -11.18 -21.33 -9.23
C VAL A 39 -12.62 -21.80 -9.40
N ALA A 40 -13.33 -21.95 -8.29
CA ALA A 40 -14.74 -22.36 -8.27
C ALA A 40 -15.60 -21.40 -9.12
N ILE A 41 -16.63 -21.91 -9.79
CA ILE A 41 -17.41 -21.16 -10.80
C ILE A 41 -18.05 -19.91 -10.18
N GLU A 42 -18.56 -20.03 -8.96
CA GLU A 42 -19.18 -19.00 -8.14
C GLU A 42 -18.21 -17.92 -7.63
N GLU A 43 -16.90 -18.21 -7.64
CA GLU A 43 -15.84 -17.28 -7.24
C GLU A 43 -15.35 -16.45 -8.45
N ARG A 44 -15.41 -16.99 -9.67
CA ARG A 44 -14.90 -16.35 -10.90
C ARG A 44 -15.32 -14.89 -11.12
N PRO A 45 -16.55 -14.44 -10.81
CA PRO A 45 -16.94 -13.04 -10.97
C PRO A 45 -16.10 -12.04 -10.16
N TYR A 46 -15.36 -12.50 -9.15
CA TYR A 46 -14.50 -11.68 -8.29
C TYR A 46 -13.03 -11.68 -8.72
N TYR A 47 -12.72 -12.29 -9.86
CA TYR A 47 -11.38 -12.35 -10.45
C TYR A 47 -11.35 -11.67 -11.81
N GLN A 48 -10.15 -11.29 -12.23
CA GLN A 48 -9.92 -10.81 -13.59
C GLN A 48 -9.98 -11.98 -14.59
N GLN A 49 -10.08 -11.67 -15.88
CA GLN A 49 -9.97 -12.68 -16.93
C GLN A 49 -8.59 -13.36 -16.94
N ASP A 50 -8.51 -14.61 -17.41
CA ASP A 50 -7.29 -15.42 -17.35
C ASP A 50 -6.05 -14.76 -17.99
N SER A 51 -6.25 -13.97 -19.06
CA SER A 51 -5.15 -13.24 -19.72
C SER A 51 -4.48 -12.17 -18.86
N TYR A 52 -5.13 -11.73 -17.77
CA TYR A 52 -4.55 -10.81 -16.80
C TYR A 52 -3.45 -11.48 -15.95
N TYR A 53 -3.59 -12.78 -15.64
CA TYR A 53 -2.70 -13.50 -14.73
C TYR A 53 -1.46 -14.04 -15.46
N THR A 54 -0.56 -13.14 -15.86
CA THR A 54 0.67 -13.49 -16.56
C THR A 54 1.72 -14.12 -15.62
N LEU A 55 2.60 -14.97 -16.17
CA LEU A 55 3.73 -15.55 -15.42
C LEU A 55 4.94 -14.62 -15.32
N VAL A 56 4.95 -13.56 -16.13
CA VAL A 56 6.02 -12.58 -16.18
C VAL A 56 5.38 -11.19 -16.13
N VAL A 57 5.90 -10.36 -15.23
CA VAL A 57 5.53 -8.95 -15.08
C VAL A 57 6.58 -8.12 -15.81
N HIS A 58 6.13 -7.09 -16.54
CA HIS A 58 7.01 -6.20 -17.32
C HIS A 58 7.95 -6.92 -18.30
N GLU A 59 7.44 -7.93 -19.00
CA GLU A 59 8.17 -8.71 -20.01
C GLU A 59 8.89 -7.81 -21.01
N GLY A 60 10.18 -8.09 -21.25
CA GLY A 60 11.04 -7.35 -22.16
C GLY A 60 11.61 -6.04 -21.61
N THR A 61 11.43 -5.74 -20.31
CA THR A 61 12.01 -4.56 -19.65
C THR A 61 13.05 -4.95 -18.61
N GLN A 62 13.86 -3.99 -18.14
CA GLN A 62 14.78 -4.21 -17.01
C GLN A 62 14.08 -4.53 -15.68
N PHE A 63 12.75 -4.39 -15.62
CA PHE A 63 11.91 -4.73 -14.46
C PHE A 63 11.18 -6.06 -14.65
N GLU A 64 11.59 -6.85 -15.66
CA GLU A 64 11.02 -8.18 -15.91
C GLU A 64 11.15 -9.06 -14.66
N LYS A 65 10.01 -9.56 -14.17
CA LYS A 65 9.97 -10.44 -12.99
C LYS A 65 9.08 -11.63 -13.24
N LYS A 66 9.58 -12.83 -12.96
CA LYS A 66 8.77 -14.04 -12.96
C LYS A 66 7.90 -14.11 -11.70
N VAL A 67 6.61 -14.37 -11.87
CA VAL A 67 5.70 -14.70 -10.78
C VAL A 67 6.03 -16.11 -10.29
N ILE A 68 6.27 -16.24 -8.98
CA ILE A 68 6.50 -17.53 -8.33
C ILE A 68 5.17 -18.00 -7.71
N PRO A 69 4.55 -19.08 -8.21
CA PRO A 69 3.32 -19.62 -7.65
C PRO A 69 3.46 -19.94 -6.16
N PHE A 70 2.37 -19.77 -5.40
CA PHE A 70 2.41 -19.93 -3.95
C PHE A 70 2.89 -21.33 -3.51
N ASN A 71 2.48 -22.39 -4.23
CA ASN A 71 2.94 -23.76 -3.93
C ASN A 71 4.46 -23.93 -4.13
N GLU A 72 5.05 -23.25 -5.11
CA GLU A 72 6.50 -23.23 -5.27
C GLU A 72 7.15 -22.43 -4.13
N ARG A 73 6.58 -21.27 -3.75
CA ARG A 73 7.08 -20.47 -2.61
C ARG A 73 7.11 -21.25 -1.29
N LYS A 74 6.15 -22.14 -1.03
CA LYS A 74 6.13 -22.99 0.18
C LYS A 74 7.37 -23.87 0.33
N THR A 75 8.08 -24.17 -0.76
CA THR A 75 9.30 -25.00 -0.71
C THR A 75 10.53 -24.26 -0.20
N VAL A 76 10.49 -22.92 -0.18
CA VAL A 76 11.63 -22.04 0.17
C VAL A 76 11.28 -21.01 1.24
N THR A 77 10.12 -21.16 1.89
CA THR A 77 9.62 -20.28 2.94
C THR A 77 9.14 -21.11 4.12
N TYR A 78 8.97 -20.45 5.27
CA TYR A 78 8.64 -21.10 6.52
C TYR A 78 7.22 -20.74 6.96
N PRO A 79 6.38 -21.73 7.32
CA PRO A 79 5.10 -21.44 7.95
C PRO A 79 5.31 -20.93 9.38
N SER A 80 4.32 -20.22 9.90
CA SER A 80 4.24 -19.88 11.32
C SER A 80 4.09 -21.14 12.19
N LYS A 81 4.17 -20.96 13.52
CA LYS A 81 3.95 -22.03 14.51
C LYS A 81 2.60 -22.75 14.34
N ASN A 82 1.57 -22.04 13.85
CA ASN A 82 0.24 -22.59 13.63
C ASN A 82 0.03 -23.05 12.19
N GLY A 83 1.09 -23.05 11.37
CA GLY A 83 1.10 -23.58 10.00
C GLY A 83 0.57 -22.61 8.95
N LEU A 84 0.61 -21.29 9.17
CA LEU A 84 0.21 -20.31 8.15
C LEU A 84 1.43 -19.76 7.42
N TYR A 85 1.37 -19.69 6.09
CA TYR A 85 2.39 -19.00 5.31
C TYR A 85 2.04 -17.52 5.14
N VAL A 86 3.01 -16.75 4.68
CA VAL A 86 2.93 -15.30 4.44
C VAL A 86 1.59 -14.84 3.81
N PRO A 87 1.09 -15.37 2.69
CA PRO A 87 -0.16 -14.87 2.10
C PRO A 87 -1.39 -15.23 2.94
N GLU A 88 -1.37 -16.35 3.66
CA GLU A 88 -2.46 -16.72 4.59
C GLU A 88 -2.51 -15.76 5.79
N ILE A 89 -1.35 -15.37 6.32
CA ILE A 89 -1.23 -14.35 7.38
C ILE A 89 -1.71 -12.99 6.85
N LEU A 90 -1.32 -12.61 5.63
CA LEU A 90 -1.78 -11.35 5.02
C LEU A 90 -3.30 -11.35 4.83
N LEU A 91 -3.91 -12.49 4.49
CA LEU A 91 -5.37 -12.60 4.38
C LEU A 91 -6.08 -12.31 5.70
N LEU A 92 -5.48 -12.62 6.85
CA LEU A 92 -6.06 -12.25 8.16
C LEU A 92 -6.21 -10.72 8.29
N GLU A 93 -5.22 -9.94 7.87
CA GLU A 93 -5.31 -8.47 7.90
C GLU A 93 -6.42 -7.95 6.96
N TYR A 94 -6.58 -8.56 5.78
CA TYR A 94 -7.67 -8.18 4.86
C TYR A 94 -9.07 -8.60 5.35
N CYS A 95 -9.18 -9.72 6.08
CA CYS A 95 -10.41 -10.10 6.78
C CYS A 95 -10.72 -9.12 7.91
N LYS A 96 -9.72 -8.68 8.68
CA LYS A 96 -9.87 -7.65 9.73
C LYS A 96 -10.42 -6.33 9.21
N TYR A 97 -10.14 -5.95 7.96
CA TYR A 97 -10.75 -4.76 7.33
C TYR A 97 -12.22 -4.93 6.96
N GLY A 98 -12.81 -6.12 7.12
CA GLY A 98 -14.21 -6.41 6.80
C GLY A 98 -14.53 -6.38 5.31
N LYS A 99 -13.52 -6.43 4.42
CA LYS A 99 -13.74 -6.38 2.97
C LYS A 99 -13.90 -7.77 2.34
N TYR A 100 -13.43 -8.81 3.02
CA TYR A 100 -13.31 -10.17 2.49
C TYR A 100 -14.37 -11.09 3.12
N PRO A 101 -14.87 -12.10 2.39
CA PRO A 101 -14.51 -12.50 1.02
C PRO A 101 -15.17 -11.60 -0.03
N LYS A 102 -14.90 -11.87 -1.32
CA LYS A 102 -15.64 -11.30 -2.46
C LYS A 102 -15.71 -9.76 -2.43
N PRO A 103 -14.54 -9.07 -2.45
CA PRO A 103 -14.52 -7.61 -2.49
C PRO A 103 -15.22 -7.08 -3.76
N SER A 104 -15.89 -5.93 -3.65
CA SER A 104 -16.70 -5.36 -4.74
C SER A 104 -15.92 -5.08 -6.02
N ASN A 105 -14.62 -4.78 -5.89
CA ASN A 105 -13.74 -4.47 -7.02
C ASN A 105 -12.90 -5.68 -7.47
N GLY A 106 -13.30 -6.88 -7.05
CA GLY A 106 -12.52 -8.10 -7.24
C GLY A 106 -11.28 -8.19 -6.35
N TYR A 107 -10.68 -9.37 -6.28
CA TYR A 107 -9.46 -9.58 -5.52
C TYR A 107 -8.30 -8.76 -6.14
N PRO A 108 -7.53 -8.00 -5.33
CA PRO A 108 -6.39 -7.23 -5.81
C PRO A 108 -5.36 -8.07 -6.56
N GLY A 109 -4.77 -7.49 -7.62
CA GLY A 109 -3.78 -8.18 -8.45
C GLY A 109 -2.52 -8.64 -7.71
N PHE A 110 -2.15 -7.98 -6.61
CA PHE A 110 -0.94 -8.35 -5.85
C PHE A 110 -1.01 -9.78 -5.31
N TRP A 111 -2.20 -10.35 -5.06
CA TRP A 111 -2.33 -11.75 -4.63
C TRP A 111 -1.64 -12.70 -5.60
N TRP A 112 -1.80 -12.45 -6.91
CA TRP A 112 -1.09 -13.20 -7.93
C TRP A 112 0.35 -12.73 -8.11
N PHE A 113 0.55 -11.45 -8.41
CA PHE A 113 1.87 -10.97 -8.87
C PHE A 113 2.95 -10.98 -7.77
N ASP A 114 2.57 -10.70 -6.52
CA ASP A 114 3.50 -10.67 -5.40
C ASP A 114 3.54 -12.02 -4.65
N TYR A 115 2.36 -12.64 -4.50
CA TYR A 115 2.20 -13.82 -3.64
C TYR A 115 1.96 -15.15 -4.36
N GLY A 116 1.74 -15.14 -5.68
CA GLY A 116 1.48 -16.36 -6.46
C GLY A 116 0.18 -17.07 -6.08
N VAL A 117 -0.76 -16.37 -5.45
CA VAL A 117 -2.07 -16.87 -5.04
C VAL A 117 -3.09 -16.54 -6.12
N ARG A 118 -3.54 -17.59 -6.80
CA ARG A 118 -4.62 -17.47 -7.77
C ARG A 118 -5.99 -17.62 -7.12
N ASP A 119 -6.20 -18.68 -6.35
CA ASP A 119 -7.48 -18.98 -5.71
C ASP A 119 -7.46 -18.49 -4.26
N VAL A 120 -7.74 -17.20 -4.08
CA VAL A 120 -7.90 -16.57 -2.77
C VAL A 120 -9.05 -17.21 -1.97
N GLY A 121 -10.15 -17.62 -2.62
CA GLY A 121 -11.31 -18.24 -1.97
C GLY A 121 -10.92 -19.52 -1.22
N SER A 122 -10.15 -20.40 -1.86
CA SER A 122 -9.66 -21.65 -1.23
C SER A 122 -8.82 -21.39 0.03
N LEU A 123 -8.02 -20.32 0.05
CA LEU A 123 -7.23 -19.96 1.24
C LEU A 123 -8.12 -19.45 2.36
N LEU A 124 -9.17 -18.68 2.05
CA LEU A 124 -10.15 -18.24 3.03
C LEU A 124 -10.92 -19.43 3.63
N ASP A 125 -11.30 -20.42 2.81
CA ASP A 125 -11.93 -21.64 3.30
C ASP A 125 -10.99 -22.45 4.21
N SER A 126 -9.71 -22.57 3.84
CA SER A 126 -8.67 -23.17 4.69
C SER A 126 -8.57 -22.44 6.04
N LEU A 127 -8.45 -21.11 6.04
CA LEU A 127 -8.37 -20.29 7.25
C LEU A 127 -9.59 -20.46 8.15
N ARG A 128 -10.79 -20.52 7.56
CA ARG A 128 -12.04 -20.74 8.29
C ARG A 128 -12.10 -22.13 8.89
N SER A 129 -11.77 -23.18 8.11
CA SER A 129 -11.77 -24.57 8.57
C SER A 129 -10.78 -24.82 9.71
N ARG A 130 -9.69 -24.04 9.76
CA ARG A 130 -8.66 -24.07 10.80
C ARG A 130 -8.91 -23.05 11.92
N GLU A 131 -10.08 -22.43 11.92
CA GLU A 131 -10.61 -21.54 12.98
C GLU A 131 -9.81 -20.26 13.20
N PHE A 132 -9.11 -19.74 12.19
CA PHE A 132 -8.48 -18.40 12.27
C PHE A 132 -9.47 -17.28 11.96
N ILE A 133 -10.47 -17.57 11.13
CA ILE A 133 -11.52 -16.63 10.76
C ILE A 133 -12.89 -17.29 10.90
N LYS A 134 -13.92 -16.48 11.12
CA LYS A 134 -15.32 -16.92 11.15
C LYS A 134 -16.19 -15.90 10.43
N TRP A 135 -17.41 -16.30 10.09
CA TRP A 135 -18.39 -15.35 9.60
C TRP A 135 -18.69 -14.30 10.66
N GLU A 136 -18.75 -13.04 10.23
CA GLU A 136 -19.20 -11.94 11.06
C GLU A 136 -20.69 -12.11 11.40
N ARG A 137 -21.07 -11.63 12.58
CA ARG A 137 -22.48 -11.63 12.99
C ARG A 137 -23.29 -10.74 12.05
N LYS A 138 -24.38 -11.26 11.50
CA LYS A 138 -25.39 -10.56 10.70
C LYS A 138 -25.82 -9.27 11.39
N GLY A 139 -26.03 -9.27 12.71
CA GLY A 139 -26.34 -8.08 13.50
C GLY A 139 -25.31 -6.94 13.35
N ASN A 140 -24.01 -7.26 13.20
CA ASN A 140 -22.95 -6.27 12.96
C ASN A 140 -22.95 -5.76 11.51
N LEU A 141 -23.43 -6.57 10.57
CA LEU A 141 -23.48 -6.23 9.14
C LEU A 141 -24.67 -5.31 8.78
N LEU A 142 -25.65 -5.15 9.67
CA LEU A 142 -26.82 -4.27 9.48
C LEU A 142 -26.44 -2.82 9.16
N MET A 143 -25.29 -2.36 9.64
CA MET A 143 -24.79 -1.02 9.33
C MET A 143 -24.53 -0.78 7.84
N ASN A 144 -24.30 -1.85 7.07
CA ASN A 144 -24.04 -1.80 5.64
C ASN A 144 -25.32 -1.73 4.79
N LEU A 145 -26.49 -2.04 5.38
CA LEU A 145 -27.77 -1.97 4.70
C LEU A 145 -28.27 -0.52 4.58
N ASN A 146 -29.04 -0.24 3.54
CA ASN A 146 -29.74 1.02 3.42
C ASN A 146 -31.01 1.03 4.31
N VAL A 147 -31.60 2.22 4.51
CA VAL A 147 -32.74 2.38 5.43
C VAL A 147 -33.97 1.57 4.99
N ASN A 148 -34.18 1.37 3.69
CA ASN A 148 -35.35 0.63 3.19
C ASN A 148 -35.21 -0.87 3.47
N GLU A 149 -34.03 -1.44 3.24
CA GLU A 149 -33.71 -2.83 3.56
C GLU A 149 -33.91 -3.11 5.06
N LEU A 150 -33.46 -2.22 5.94
CA LEU A 150 -33.69 -2.34 7.39
C LEU A 150 -35.19 -2.31 7.75
N ARG A 151 -35.97 -1.44 7.08
CA ARG A 151 -37.43 -1.37 7.27
C ARG A 151 -38.16 -2.60 6.74
N GLU A 152 -37.62 -3.28 5.74
CA GLU A 152 -38.18 -4.54 5.23
C GLU A 152 -37.99 -5.67 6.24
N ILE A 153 -36.80 -5.79 6.84
CA ILE A 153 -36.53 -6.72 7.94
C ILE A 153 -37.52 -6.46 9.09
N LEU A 154 -37.61 -5.21 9.55
CA LEU A 154 -38.54 -4.86 10.65
C LEU A 154 -40.01 -5.17 10.30
N ARG A 155 -40.45 -4.90 9.06
CA ARG A 155 -41.82 -5.23 8.60
C ARG A 155 -42.08 -6.73 8.60
N ALA A 156 -41.13 -7.53 8.13
CA ALA A 156 -41.26 -8.99 8.10
C ALA A 156 -41.44 -9.58 9.51
N HIS A 157 -40.89 -8.92 10.53
CA HIS A 157 -41.01 -9.29 11.94
C HIS A 157 -42.09 -8.51 12.70
N CYS A 158 -42.98 -7.79 12.00
CA CYS A 158 -44.06 -7.00 12.59
C CYS A 158 -43.59 -5.92 13.60
N LEU A 159 -42.38 -5.40 13.44
CA LEU A 159 -41.79 -4.35 14.28
C LEU A 159 -41.94 -2.95 13.67
N SER A 160 -41.86 -1.93 14.53
CA SER A 160 -41.94 -0.54 14.09
C SER A 160 -40.81 -0.17 13.13
N THR A 161 -41.14 0.50 12.02
CA THR A 161 -40.19 1.00 11.00
C THR A 161 -39.83 2.48 11.15
N THR A 162 -40.29 3.13 12.22
CA THR A 162 -40.02 4.55 12.48
C THR A 162 -38.67 4.72 13.16
N GLY A 163 -38.03 5.87 12.89
CA GLY A 163 -36.75 6.25 13.49
C GLY A 163 -35.62 6.45 12.49
N LYS A 164 -34.48 6.91 13.04
CA LYS A 164 -33.21 7.06 12.30
C LYS A 164 -32.54 5.70 12.09
N LYS A 165 -31.61 5.61 11.14
CA LYS A 165 -30.91 4.35 10.80
C LYS A 165 -30.36 3.59 12.02
N GLY A 166 -29.71 4.29 12.94
CA GLY A 166 -29.19 3.68 14.18
C GLY A 166 -30.27 3.08 15.06
N GLU A 167 -31.40 3.77 15.23
CA GLU A 167 -32.55 3.28 16.01
C GLU A 167 -33.18 2.03 15.38
N LEU A 168 -33.25 1.97 14.04
CA LEU A 168 -33.71 0.78 13.33
C LEU A 168 -32.76 -0.40 13.55
N ILE A 169 -31.44 -0.17 13.47
CA ILE A 169 -30.43 -1.21 13.68
C ILE A 169 -30.49 -1.76 15.10
N GLU A 170 -30.55 -0.89 16.11
CA GLU A 170 -30.62 -1.34 17.52
C GLU A 170 -31.90 -2.12 17.80
N ARG A 171 -33.05 -1.71 17.22
CA ARG A 171 -34.30 -2.47 17.31
C ARG A 171 -34.18 -3.87 16.69
N ILE A 172 -33.55 -3.97 15.52
CA ILE A 172 -33.31 -5.28 14.89
C ILE A 172 -32.42 -6.15 15.79
N LYS A 173 -31.36 -5.58 16.38
CA LYS A 173 -30.45 -6.33 17.26
C LYS A 173 -31.07 -6.76 18.58
N SER A 174 -32.01 -5.98 19.14
CA SER A 174 -32.64 -6.29 20.42
C SER A 174 -33.79 -7.29 20.28
N ASP A 175 -34.57 -7.18 19.20
CA ASP A 175 -35.88 -7.83 19.10
C ASP A 175 -35.90 -9.00 18.10
N ILE A 176 -34.87 -9.16 17.26
CA ILE A 176 -34.79 -10.24 16.25
C ILE A 176 -33.57 -11.11 16.55
N ALA A 177 -33.79 -12.44 16.64
CA ALA A 177 -32.71 -13.40 16.81
C ALA A 177 -31.81 -13.44 15.56
N GLU A 178 -30.52 -13.71 15.77
CA GLU A 178 -29.52 -13.73 14.70
C GLU A 178 -29.85 -14.77 13.61
N GLU A 179 -30.44 -15.91 13.99
CA GLU A 179 -30.84 -16.97 13.05
C GLU A 179 -31.95 -16.51 12.10
N ASP A 180 -32.84 -15.65 12.58
CA ASP A 180 -34.01 -15.14 11.84
C ASP A 180 -33.64 -14.02 10.85
N LEU A 181 -32.44 -13.43 11.00
CA LEU A 181 -31.96 -12.43 10.06
C LEU A 181 -31.71 -13.07 8.69
N PRO A 182 -32.12 -12.41 7.58
CA PRO A 182 -31.91 -12.95 6.25
C PRO A 182 -30.44 -13.32 5.96
N ASN A 183 -30.20 -14.43 5.27
CA ASN A 183 -28.83 -14.86 4.93
C ASN A 183 -28.12 -13.90 3.94
N ASN A 184 -28.88 -13.03 3.27
CA ASN A 184 -28.38 -11.98 2.39
C ASN A 184 -28.22 -10.61 3.09
N VAL A 185 -28.25 -10.55 4.44
CA VAL A 185 -27.89 -9.34 5.21
C VAL A 185 -26.45 -8.95 4.88
N ALA A 186 -26.31 -8.09 3.87
CA ALA A 186 -25.06 -7.75 3.18
C ALA A 186 -24.30 -8.98 2.62
N LEU A 187 -23.34 -8.75 1.72
CA LEU A 187 -22.38 -9.79 1.36
C LEU A 187 -21.63 -10.19 2.63
N GLN A 188 -21.91 -11.40 3.16
CA GLN A 188 -21.34 -11.89 4.41
C GLN A 188 -19.81 -11.72 4.42
N LYS A 189 -19.28 -11.16 5.51
CA LYS A 189 -17.84 -10.88 5.67
C LYS A 189 -17.21 -11.74 6.74
N TYR A 190 -15.92 -11.96 6.63
CA TYR A 190 -15.13 -12.61 7.67
C TYR A 190 -14.72 -11.63 8.74
N THR A 191 -14.58 -12.15 9.95
CA THR A 191 -13.95 -11.51 11.09
C THR A 191 -12.96 -12.48 11.72
N LEU A 192 -11.97 -11.97 12.44
CA LEU A 192 -10.94 -12.80 13.07
C LEU A 192 -11.50 -13.50 14.32
N THR A 193 -11.04 -14.73 14.56
CA THR A 193 -11.18 -15.38 15.86
C THR A 193 -10.07 -14.90 16.81
N GLU A 194 -10.12 -15.25 18.09
CA GLU A 194 -9.02 -15.00 19.02
C GLU A 194 -7.70 -15.61 18.53
N LYS A 195 -7.77 -16.83 17.99
CA LYS A 195 -6.64 -17.51 17.35
C LYS A 195 -6.10 -16.71 16.16
N GLY A 196 -6.98 -16.21 15.30
CA GLY A 196 -6.59 -15.35 14.17
C GLY A 196 -5.97 -14.02 14.59
N ILE A 197 -6.48 -13.39 15.64
CA ILE A 197 -5.94 -12.14 16.19
C ILE A 197 -4.52 -12.36 16.73
N GLU A 198 -4.30 -13.39 17.53
CA GLU A 198 -2.98 -13.69 18.09
C GLU A 198 -1.99 -14.08 16.98
N GLU A 199 -2.41 -14.90 16.01
CA GLU A 199 -1.59 -15.30 14.86
C GLU A 199 -1.13 -14.10 14.04
N LEU A 200 -2.03 -13.17 13.75
CA LEU A 200 -1.73 -11.95 13.00
C LEU A 200 -0.81 -11.01 13.81
N LYS A 201 -1.01 -10.91 15.13
CA LYS A 201 -0.17 -10.10 16.02
C LYS A 201 1.27 -10.63 16.07
N GLU A 202 1.44 -11.93 16.27
CA GLU A 202 2.77 -12.56 16.33
C GLU A 202 3.51 -12.50 14.98
N ASN A 203 2.79 -12.37 13.86
CA ASN A 203 3.36 -12.30 12.52
C ASN A 203 3.10 -10.95 11.84
N ALA A 204 2.99 -9.86 12.62
CA ALA A 204 2.68 -8.53 12.11
C ALA A 204 3.75 -7.97 11.14
N TYR A 205 4.95 -8.57 11.09
CA TYR A 205 5.94 -8.28 10.04
C TYR A 205 5.39 -8.50 8.63
N VAL A 206 4.41 -9.40 8.44
CA VAL A 206 3.82 -9.69 7.12
C VAL A 206 3.05 -8.48 6.56
N PRO A 207 1.99 -7.98 7.23
CA PRO A 207 1.29 -6.77 6.78
C PRO A 207 2.18 -5.52 6.84
N TYR A 208 3.15 -5.47 7.77
CA TYR A 208 4.16 -4.41 7.81
C TYR A 208 4.98 -4.37 6.52
N MET A 209 5.63 -5.49 6.17
CA MET A 209 6.45 -5.60 4.96
C MET A 209 5.63 -5.44 3.70
N HIS A 210 4.38 -5.96 3.65
CA HIS A 210 3.47 -5.74 2.52
C HIS A 210 3.28 -4.25 2.18
N ASN A 211 3.29 -3.37 3.17
CA ASN A 211 3.12 -1.92 2.99
C ASN A 211 4.43 -1.13 3.05
N HIS A 212 5.57 -1.79 3.25
CA HIS A 212 6.85 -1.11 3.42
C HIS A 212 7.34 -0.46 2.12
N ARG A 213 7.83 0.79 2.23
CA ARG A 213 8.20 1.63 1.07
C ARG A 213 9.50 1.19 0.41
N HIS A 214 10.46 0.74 1.20
CA HIS A 214 11.78 0.28 0.74
C HIS A 214 11.82 -1.20 0.32
N LYS A 215 10.67 -1.81 0.00
CA LYS A 215 10.67 -3.18 -0.51
C LYS A 215 11.49 -3.26 -1.79
N THR A 216 12.43 -4.20 -1.85
CA THR A 216 13.22 -4.46 -3.06
C THR A 216 12.66 -5.65 -3.85
N THR A 217 13.34 -6.04 -4.93
CA THR A 217 13.03 -7.26 -5.68
C THR A 217 13.42 -8.50 -4.87
N ASP A 218 12.83 -9.64 -5.23
CA ASP A 218 13.16 -10.94 -4.61
C ASP A 218 14.57 -11.43 -5.03
N ASP A 219 15.11 -10.85 -6.12
CA ASP A 219 16.46 -11.06 -6.59
C ASP A 219 17.40 -9.95 -6.09
N SER A 220 18.69 -10.23 -6.03
CA SER A 220 19.69 -9.26 -5.57
C SER A 220 20.09 -8.22 -6.64
N THR A 221 19.26 -8.03 -7.67
CA THR A 221 19.58 -7.19 -8.85
C THR A 221 19.78 -5.73 -8.45
N PHE A 222 19.00 -5.24 -7.50
CA PHE A 222 19.01 -3.84 -7.04
C PHE A 222 19.51 -3.71 -5.60
N GLY A 223 20.40 -4.62 -5.17
CA GLY A 223 20.91 -4.70 -3.81
C GLY A 223 20.35 -5.88 -3.04
N GLU A 224 20.65 -5.96 -1.75
CA GLU A 224 20.20 -7.08 -0.92
C GLU A 224 18.66 -7.13 -0.84
N PRO A 225 18.04 -8.32 -0.97
CA PRO A 225 16.60 -8.48 -0.82
C PRO A 225 16.10 -7.91 0.52
N PHE A 226 15.05 -7.10 0.45
CA PHE A 226 14.31 -6.55 1.58
C PHE A 226 12.82 -6.75 1.29
N THR A 227 12.39 -8.00 1.41
CA THR A 227 11.02 -8.41 1.06
C THR A 227 10.39 -9.17 2.22
N VAL A 228 9.06 -9.30 2.19
CA VAL A 228 8.34 -10.10 3.19
C VAL A 228 8.84 -11.56 3.23
N TRP A 229 9.31 -12.08 2.09
CA TRP A 229 9.85 -13.43 1.97
C TRP A 229 11.22 -13.56 2.59
N GLU A 230 12.07 -12.55 2.43
CA GLU A 230 13.38 -12.54 3.10
C GLU A 230 13.22 -12.39 4.61
N MET A 231 12.34 -11.49 5.06
CA MET A 231 12.04 -11.36 6.49
C MET A 231 11.46 -12.65 7.07
N ASN A 232 10.59 -13.35 6.32
CA ASN A 232 10.10 -14.66 6.74
C ASN A 232 11.24 -15.66 6.99
N LYS A 233 12.25 -15.71 6.11
CA LYS A 233 13.41 -16.60 6.27
C LYS A 233 14.27 -16.22 7.47
N ILE A 234 14.61 -14.93 7.61
CA ILE A 234 15.44 -14.43 8.73
C ILE A 234 14.76 -14.69 10.07
N ILE A 235 13.50 -14.26 10.21
CA ILE A 235 12.76 -14.38 11.47
C ILE A 235 12.55 -15.87 11.83
N ALA A 236 12.26 -16.73 10.85
CA ALA A 236 12.12 -18.16 11.09
C ALA A 236 13.43 -18.83 11.51
N ALA A 237 14.57 -18.43 10.92
CA ALA A 237 15.89 -18.94 11.27
C ALA A 237 16.30 -18.57 12.70
N GLU A 238 15.90 -17.38 13.17
CA GLU A 238 16.15 -16.93 14.54
C GLU A 238 15.17 -17.54 15.57
N GLY A 239 13.99 -17.96 15.14
CA GLY A 239 12.94 -18.50 16.02
C GLY A 239 12.32 -17.47 16.97
N ARG A 240 12.58 -16.17 16.77
CA ARG A 240 12.10 -15.06 17.62
C ARG A 240 10.94 -14.29 16.98
N GLN A 241 9.91 -15.00 16.52
CA GLN A 241 8.78 -14.43 15.77
C GLN A 241 8.15 -13.21 16.47
N LYS A 242 7.99 -13.28 17.80
CA LYS A 242 7.39 -12.21 18.62
C LYS A 242 8.24 -10.93 18.69
N GLU A 243 9.52 -11.03 18.38
CA GLU A 243 10.49 -9.94 18.40
C GLU A 243 10.81 -9.44 16.99
N TRP A 244 9.91 -9.68 16.02
CA TRP A 244 10.12 -9.28 14.63
C TRP A 244 10.42 -7.78 14.48
N GLU A 245 9.84 -6.91 15.32
CA GLU A 245 10.09 -5.47 15.29
C GLU A 245 11.56 -5.14 15.59
N THR A 246 12.20 -5.90 16.48
CA THR A 246 13.62 -5.78 16.79
C THR A 246 14.47 -6.24 15.60
N ILE A 247 14.18 -7.42 15.05
CA ILE A 247 14.92 -7.98 13.90
C ILE A 247 14.83 -7.05 12.69
N VAL A 248 13.60 -6.71 12.28
CA VAL A 248 13.36 -5.85 11.11
C VAL A 248 13.90 -4.44 11.39
N GLY A 249 13.72 -3.92 12.60
CA GLY A 249 14.23 -2.60 13.00
C GLY A 249 15.75 -2.47 13.01
N GLU A 250 16.48 -3.55 13.32
CA GLU A 250 17.94 -3.59 13.20
C GLU A 250 18.38 -3.56 11.74
N ILE A 251 17.72 -4.33 10.87
CA ILE A 251 17.98 -4.32 9.41
C ILE A 251 17.69 -2.93 8.83
N GLU A 252 16.59 -2.29 9.22
CA GLU A 252 16.24 -0.94 8.79
C GLU A 252 17.26 0.09 9.30
N ARG A 253 17.73 -0.04 10.53
CA ARG A 253 18.78 0.85 11.06
C ARG A 253 20.07 0.70 10.27
N GLN A 254 20.45 -0.52 9.92
CA GLN A 254 21.64 -0.79 9.12
C GLN A 254 21.51 -0.26 7.70
N ARG A 255 20.35 -0.45 7.05
CA ARG A 255 20.14 -0.13 5.63
C ARG A 255 19.70 1.31 5.38
N PHE A 256 18.85 1.85 6.25
CA PHE A 256 18.17 3.15 6.08
C PHE A 256 18.51 4.16 7.18
N GLY A 257 19.24 3.73 8.22
CA GLY A 257 19.65 4.59 9.32
C GLY A 257 18.57 4.87 10.37
N VAL A 258 17.38 4.27 10.23
CA VAL A 258 16.24 4.45 11.14
C VAL A 258 15.59 3.11 11.50
N ASN A 259 15.03 3.02 12.70
CA ASN A 259 14.24 1.85 13.12
C ASN A 259 12.74 2.20 13.00
N MET A 260 12.15 1.89 11.85
CA MET A 260 10.74 2.17 11.54
C MET A 260 9.82 1.15 12.21
N ALA A 261 10.19 -0.13 12.19
CA ALA A 261 9.42 -1.23 12.76
C ALA A 261 9.19 -1.03 14.28
N GLY A 262 10.26 -0.71 15.02
CA GLY A 262 10.20 -0.46 16.46
C GLY A 262 9.49 0.84 16.86
N SER A 263 9.11 1.69 15.90
CA SER A 263 8.43 2.96 16.15
C SER A 263 6.91 2.91 15.92
N GLN A 264 6.35 1.78 15.45
CA GLN A 264 4.93 1.62 15.11
C GLN A 264 3.97 2.01 16.26
N GLY A 265 4.35 1.77 17.53
CA GLY A 265 3.55 2.11 18.71
C GLY A 265 3.52 3.60 19.10
N THR A 266 4.53 4.38 18.70
CA THR A 266 4.64 5.81 19.05
C THR A 266 3.81 6.69 18.12
N THR A 267 3.72 6.30 16.83
CA THR A 267 3.07 7.08 15.77
C THR A 267 1.54 7.08 15.86
N GLN A 268 0.91 6.02 16.40
CA GLN A 268 -0.55 5.99 16.65
C GLN A 268 -0.97 6.90 17.81
N ASN A 269 -0.15 7.03 18.87
CA ASN A 269 -0.46 7.90 20.00
C ASN A 269 -0.38 9.40 19.62
N LEU A 270 0.58 9.80 18.78
CA LEU A 270 0.75 11.18 18.32
C LEU A 270 -0.38 11.69 17.40
N ARG A 271 -1.11 10.80 16.71
CA ARG A 271 -2.27 11.18 15.89
C ARG A 271 -3.54 11.44 16.71
N THR A 272 -3.56 11.03 17.98
CA THR A 272 -4.79 11.00 18.80
C THR A 272 -4.79 12.05 19.91
N THR A 273 -3.64 12.62 20.27
CA THR A 273 -3.56 13.77 21.19
C THR A 273 -3.74 15.08 20.43
N GLN A 274 -4.84 15.79 20.69
CA GLN A 274 -4.93 17.22 20.35
C GLN A 274 -3.88 17.98 21.17
N GLU A 275 -2.76 18.32 20.54
CA GLU A 275 -1.74 19.17 21.17
C GLU A 275 -2.33 20.55 21.48
N VAL A 276 -2.11 21.04 22.70
CA VAL A 276 -2.62 22.33 23.16
C VAL A 276 -1.92 23.46 22.38
N PRO A 277 -2.60 24.56 22.00
CA PRO A 277 -2.03 25.61 21.15
C PRO A 277 -0.67 26.17 21.61
N SER A 278 -0.46 26.31 22.92
CA SER A 278 0.81 26.81 23.49
C SER A 278 2.00 25.85 23.32
N GLU A 279 1.76 24.53 23.36
CA GLU A 279 2.81 23.54 23.13
C GLU A 279 3.20 23.47 21.65
N LYS A 280 2.22 23.63 20.76
CA LYS A 280 2.43 23.71 19.32
C LYS A 280 3.29 24.93 18.93
N GLU A 281 3.02 26.10 19.53
CA GLU A 281 3.81 27.32 19.31
C GLU A 281 5.26 27.17 19.79
N ASN A 282 5.48 26.59 20.97
CA ASN A 282 6.84 26.34 21.50
C ASN A 282 7.64 25.38 20.59
N LYS A 283 7.03 24.27 20.16
CA LYS A 283 7.68 23.34 19.21
C LYS A 283 7.95 23.97 17.85
N GLY A 284 7.06 24.86 17.39
CA GLY A 284 7.25 25.62 16.15
C GLY A 284 8.49 26.53 16.21
N GLU A 285 8.66 27.29 17.29
CA GLU A 285 9.85 28.14 17.47
C GLU A 285 11.14 27.32 17.60
N GLU A 286 11.11 26.18 18.31
CA GLU A 286 12.26 25.26 18.35
C GLU A 286 12.66 24.77 16.95
N LEU A 287 11.67 24.37 16.13
CA LEU A 287 11.92 23.91 14.75
C LEU A 287 12.50 25.02 13.88
N LYS A 288 11.97 26.23 14.01
CA LYS A 288 12.45 27.41 13.28
C LYS A 288 13.89 27.75 13.67
N MET A 289 14.23 27.68 14.96
CA MET A 289 15.61 27.82 15.44
C MET A 289 16.51 26.73 14.87
N PHE A 290 16.09 25.47 14.97
CA PHE A 290 16.85 24.33 14.44
C PHE A 290 17.16 24.48 12.94
N LEU A 291 16.19 24.86 12.11
CA LEU A 291 16.40 25.09 10.68
C LEU A 291 17.34 26.27 10.42
N ARG A 292 17.26 27.33 11.23
CA ARG A 292 18.14 28.50 11.11
C ARG A 292 19.58 28.15 11.46
N GLU A 293 19.80 27.41 12.53
CA GLU A 293 21.13 26.95 12.97
C GLU A 293 21.75 25.99 11.96
N ASN A 294 20.94 25.10 11.38
CA ASN A 294 21.39 24.12 10.40
C ASN A 294 21.43 24.62 8.96
N ARG A 295 21.05 25.88 8.69
CA ARG A 295 20.98 26.42 7.32
C ARG A 295 22.27 26.23 6.52
N LYS A 296 23.44 26.44 7.16
CA LYS A 296 24.74 26.23 6.50
C LYS A 296 24.98 24.76 6.15
N ASN A 297 24.61 23.86 7.05
CA ASN A 297 24.74 22.42 6.86
C ASN A 297 23.80 21.91 5.76
N ILE A 298 22.57 22.42 5.72
CA ILE A 298 21.60 22.13 4.66
C ILE A 298 22.16 22.53 3.29
N ILE A 299 22.69 23.75 3.16
CA ILE A 299 23.29 24.23 1.90
C ILE A 299 24.52 23.39 1.52
N ALA A 300 25.38 23.06 2.48
CA ALA A 300 26.54 22.22 2.24
C ALA A 300 26.13 20.81 1.76
N ALA A 301 25.14 20.20 2.40
CA ALA A 301 24.58 18.91 2.01
C ALA A 301 23.87 18.97 0.64
N ALA A 302 23.24 20.08 0.29
CA ALA A 302 22.61 20.26 -1.01
C ALA A 302 23.62 20.34 -2.17
N ASN A 303 24.89 20.65 -1.89
CA ASN A 303 25.95 20.68 -2.90
C ASN A 303 26.62 19.32 -3.13
N THR A 304 26.21 18.27 -2.42
CA THR A 304 26.70 16.90 -2.68
C THR A 304 25.99 16.29 -3.90
N GLU A 305 26.54 15.19 -4.42
CA GLU A 305 25.95 14.46 -5.55
C GLU A 305 24.52 13.96 -5.25
N GLY A 306 23.73 13.78 -6.31
CA GLY A 306 22.33 13.37 -6.25
C GLY A 306 21.35 14.51 -6.55
N ASP A 307 20.12 14.14 -6.91
CA ASP A 307 19.04 15.06 -7.32
C ASP A 307 18.13 15.50 -6.16
N GLY A 308 18.30 14.92 -4.97
CA GLY A 308 17.45 15.14 -3.80
C GLY A 308 16.47 14.01 -3.50
N PHE A 309 16.41 12.95 -4.33
CA PHE A 309 15.54 11.79 -4.09
C PHE A 309 15.88 11.08 -2.77
N PHE A 310 17.17 10.84 -2.50
CA PHE A 310 17.59 10.13 -1.29
C PHE A 310 17.23 10.92 -0.02
N GLU A 311 17.38 12.23 -0.05
CA GLU A 311 17.04 13.11 1.07
C GLU A 311 15.53 13.22 1.26
N GLU A 312 14.73 13.31 0.19
CA GLU A 312 13.27 13.20 0.32
C GLU A 312 12.88 11.87 0.98
N SER A 313 13.41 10.75 0.46
CA SER A 313 13.11 9.43 1.00
C SER A 313 13.47 9.32 2.48
N LYS A 314 14.66 9.80 2.86
CA LYS A 314 15.10 9.79 4.26
C LYS A 314 14.26 10.69 5.15
N GLY A 315 13.78 11.82 4.63
CA GLY A 315 12.84 12.70 5.34
C GLY A 315 11.51 11.99 5.65
N LEU A 316 10.99 11.21 4.70
CA LEU A 316 9.77 10.40 4.90
C LEU A 316 9.97 9.28 5.92
N ASP A 317 11.17 8.70 5.97
CA ASP A 317 11.53 7.70 6.98
C ASP A 317 11.54 8.30 8.38
N TYR A 318 12.11 9.50 8.54
CA TYR A 318 12.05 10.25 9.80
C TYR A 318 10.62 10.62 10.21
N CYS A 319 9.75 11.00 9.26
CA CYS A 319 8.33 11.21 9.54
C CYS A 319 7.65 9.94 10.07
N THR A 320 8.04 8.76 9.58
CA THR A 320 7.44 7.48 10.02
C THR A 320 7.71 7.21 11.50
N ILE A 321 8.85 7.66 12.02
CA ILE A 321 9.24 7.53 13.43
C ILE A 321 8.95 8.77 14.28
N GLY A 322 8.27 9.78 13.70
CA GLY A 322 7.91 11.03 14.40
C GLY A 322 9.09 11.98 14.67
N ASN A 323 10.23 11.80 14.00
CA ASN A 323 11.38 12.71 14.13
C ASN A 323 11.27 13.87 13.14
N ASP A 324 10.36 14.79 13.44
CA ASP A 324 10.00 15.89 12.53
C ASP A 324 11.15 16.91 12.31
N LYS A 325 12.07 17.04 13.27
CA LYS A 325 13.30 17.87 13.15
C LYS A 325 14.19 17.36 12.02
N GLU A 326 14.57 16.08 12.07
CA GLU A 326 15.41 15.46 11.05
C GLU A 326 14.67 15.31 9.72
N ALA A 327 13.36 15.06 9.75
CA ALA A 327 12.54 15.05 8.52
C ALA A 327 12.63 16.39 7.77
N LEU A 328 12.42 17.51 8.47
CA LEU A 328 12.54 18.84 7.86
C LEU A 328 13.96 19.12 7.40
N TYR A 329 15.00 18.72 8.14
CA TYR A 329 16.39 18.85 7.67
C TYR A 329 16.56 18.20 6.30
N GLN A 330 16.18 16.92 6.16
CA GLN A 330 16.34 16.18 4.91
C GLN A 330 15.49 16.76 3.78
N PHE A 331 14.23 17.14 4.06
CA PHE A 331 13.38 17.80 3.06
C PHE A 331 13.95 19.12 2.56
N TYR A 332 14.50 19.96 3.45
CA TYR A 332 15.13 21.20 3.02
C TYR A 332 16.38 20.94 2.18
N VAL A 333 17.17 19.90 2.47
CA VAL A 333 18.28 19.50 1.58
C VAL A 333 17.77 19.13 0.18
N ALA A 334 16.72 18.30 0.09
CA ALA A 334 16.11 17.91 -1.19
C ALA A 334 15.54 19.12 -1.96
N ILE A 335 14.91 20.07 -1.26
CA ILE A 335 14.38 21.32 -1.84
C ILE A 335 15.52 22.18 -2.39
N GLU A 336 16.63 22.32 -1.67
CA GLU A 336 17.79 23.10 -2.14
C GLU A 336 18.51 22.41 -3.31
N LYS A 337 18.48 21.07 -3.40
CA LYS A 337 18.88 20.30 -4.58
C LYS A 337 17.96 20.49 -5.79
N LYS A 338 16.82 21.17 -5.59
CA LYS A 338 15.77 21.42 -6.59
C LYS A 338 15.11 20.15 -7.10
N PHE A 339 14.95 19.16 -6.22
CA PHE A 339 14.21 17.96 -6.56
C PHE A 339 12.77 18.31 -6.96
N ASP A 340 12.32 17.81 -8.11
CA ASP A 340 11.06 18.23 -8.75
C ASP A 340 9.88 17.30 -8.43
N ALA A 341 9.92 16.65 -7.25
CA ALA A 341 8.84 15.81 -6.77
C ALA A 341 7.75 16.62 -6.04
N PRO A 342 6.48 16.59 -6.48
CA PRO A 342 5.39 17.25 -5.77
C PRO A 342 5.18 16.76 -4.33
N ALA A 343 5.48 15.48 -4.08
CA ALA A 343 5.34 14.86 -2.76
C ALA A 343 6.23 15.53 -1.72
N LEU A 344 7.49 15.81 -2.04
CA LEU A 344 8.43 16.55 -1.19
C LEU A 344 7.82 17.84 -0.65
N TYR A 345 7.34 18.72 -1.53
CA TYR A 345 6.79 20.02 -1.13
C TYR A 345 5.50 19.89 -0.34
N LYS A 346 4.65 18.91 -0.69
CA LYS A 346 3.40 18.64 0.02
C LYS A 346 3.65 18.17 1.44
N GLU A 347 4.51 17.17 1.63
CA GLU A 347 4.80 16.61 2.95
C GLU A 347 5.55 17.63 3.83
N THR A 348 6.48 18.40 3.25
CA THR A 348 7.14 19.51 3.95
C THR A 348 6.11 20.57 4.40
N ALA A 349 5.20 20.98 3.51
CA ALA A 349 4.16 21.96 3.83
C ALA A 349 3.23 21.49 4.95
N LYS A 350 2.75 20.23 4.90
CA LYS A 350 1.94 19.64 5.97
C LYS A 350 2.67 19.65 7.32
N LEU A 351 3.97 19.37 7.31
CA LEU A 351 4.77 19.34 8.52
C LEU A 351 4.96 20.74 9.11
N LEU A 352 5.24 21.75 8.27
CA LEU A 352 5.29 23.15 8.70
C LEU A 352 3.94 23.64 9.23
N HIS A 353 2.84 23.27 8.57
CA HIS A 353 1.48 23.56 8.99
C HIS A 353 1.14 22.95 10.35
N LYS A 354 1.56 21.70 10.59
CA LYS A 354 1.41 21.00 11.87
C LYS A 354 1.97 21.84 13.02
N TYR A 355 3.05 22.59 12.79
CA TYR A 355 3.71 23.42 13.79
C TYR A 355 3.41 24.92 13.69
N GLY A 356 2.46 25.33 12.85
CA GLY A 356 2.06 26.74 12.71
C GLY A 356 3.08 27.63 12.00
N LEU A 357 4.04 27.05 11.27
CA LEU A 357 5.06 27.76 10.51
C LEU A 357 4.55 28.18 9.12
N TYR A 358 3.44 28.93 9.09
CA TYR A 358 2.70 29.23 7.85
C TYR A 358 3.52 30.04 6.83
N ASP A 359 4.40 30.94 7.28
CA ASP A 359 5.25 31.70 6.37
C ASP A 359 6.27 30.81 5.66
N GLU A 360 6.83 29.84 6.36
CA GLU A 360 7.74 28.84 5.77
C GLU A 360 6.98 27.88 4.87
N GLU A 361 5.76 27.47 5.26
CA GLU A 361 4.85 26.67 4.43
C GLU A 361 4.62 27.34 3.07
N VAL A 362 4.26 28.63 3.06
CA VAL A 362 4.06 29.41 1.82
C VAL A 362 5.35 29.50 0.99
N LYS A 363 6.52 29.69 1.61
CA LYS A 363 7.81 29.73 0.90
C LYS A 363 8.12 28.40 0.21
N VAL A 364 7.93 27.28 0.92
CA VAL A 364 8.15 25.94 0.38
C VAL A 364 7.20 25.66 -0.78
N LEU A 365 5.92 25.95 -0.63
CA LEU A 365 4.93 25.74 -1.69
C LEU A 365 5.20 26.61 -2.93
N LYS A 366 5.65 27.87 -2.75
CA LYS A 366 6.08 28.73 -3.87
C LYS A 366 7.29 28.13 -4.60
N LYS A 367 8.28 27.62 -3.87
CA LYS A 367 9.43 26.91 -4.49
C LYS A 367 8.95 25.68 -5.27
N GLY A 368 8.08 24.87 -4.68
CA GLY A 368 7.53 23.68 -5.33
C GLY A 368 6.81 23.99 -6.64
N VAL A 369 5.93 24.99 -6.65
CA VAL A 369 5.21 25.41 -7.87
C VAL A 369 6.16 25.93 -8.96
N ALA A 370 7.31 26.51 -8.58
CA ALA A 370 8.32 27.02 -9.50
C ALA A 370 9.23 25.92 -10.07
N ILE A 371 9.56 24.90 -9.26
CA ILE A 371 10.46 23.81 -9.65
C ILE A 371 9.70 22.70 -10.39
N VAL A 372 8.53 22.31 -9.88
CA VAL A 372 7.71 21.23 -10.46
C VAL A 372 7.18 21.65 -11.84
N PRO A 373 7.42 20.86 -12.91
CA PRO A 373 6.95 21.18 -14.26
C PRO A 373 5.43 21.31 -14.37
N ALA A 374 4.97 22.22 -15.23
CA ALA A 374 3.53 22.43 -15.49
C ALA A 374 2.82 21.19 -16.04
N THR A 375 3.55 20.27 -16.68
CA THR A 375 3.05 19.00 -17.19
C THR A 375 2.78 17.97 -16.09
N ASN A 376 3.27 18.18 -14.87
CA ASN A 376 3.04 17.27 -13.77
C ASN A 376 1.60 17.43 -13.25
N ARG A 377 0.79 16.38 -13.40
CA ARG A 377 -0.63 16.34 -12.97
C ARG A 377 -0.86 16.67 -11.49
N HIS A 378 0.16 16.54 -10.64
CA HIS A 378 0.06 16.82 -9.21
C HIS A 378 0.43 18.27 -8.85
N ARG A 379 0.84 19.09 -9.81
CA ARG A 379 1.17 20.51 -9.57
C ARG A 379 -0.05 21.35 -9.20
N GLU A 380 -1.24 21.00 -9.69
CA GLU A 380 -2.49 21.68 -9.31
C GLU A 380 -2.80 21.53 -7.82
N GLU A 381 -2.46 20.38 -7.21
CA GLU A 381 -2.62 20.17 -5.77
C GLU A 381 -1.72 21.14 -4.98
N LEU A 382 -0.48 21.37 -5.42
CA LEU A 382 0.43 22.35 -4.79
C LEU A 382 -0.08 23.78 -4.92
N LEU A 383 -0.65 24.15 -6.07
CA LEU A 383 -1.25 25.47 -6.27
C LEU A 383 -2.42 25.71 -5.33
N LYS A 384 -3.28 24.69 -5.15
CA LYS A 384 -4.40 24.76 -4.22
C LYS A 384 -3.91 24.91 -2.78
N MET A 385 -2.96 24.07 -2.35
CA MET A 385 -2.35 24.18 -1.02
C MET A 385 -1.72 25.56 -0.79
N LEU A 386 -1.05 26.12 -1.80
CA LEU A 386 -0.45 27.45 -1.71
C LEU A 386 -1.51 28.53 -1.48
N GLN A 387 -2.63 28.47 -2.21
CA GLN A 387 -3.74 29.42 -2.05
C GLN A 387 -4.35 29.34 -0.63
N ASP A 388 -4.55 28.13 -0.13
CA ASP A 388 -5.08 27.88 1.21
C ASP A 388 -4.10 28.43 2.27
N ALA A 389 -2.81 28.08 2.17
CA ALA A 389 -1.76 28.55 3.09
C ALA A 389 -1.60 30.08 3.09
N MET A 390 -1.65 30.72 1.91
CA MET A 390 -1.60 32.19 1.78
C MET A 390 -2.82 32.88 2.40
N THR A 391 -3.98 32.23 2.41
CA THR A 391 -5.17 32.77 3.06
C THR A 391 -5.01 32.72 4.58
N ILE A 392 -4.51 31.61 5.11
CA ILE A 392 -4.28 31.41 6.55
C ILE A 392 -3.21 32.36 7.08
N SER A 393 -2.07 32.48 6.38
CA SER A 393 -0.95 33.38 6.74
C SER A 393 -1.35 34.85 6.79
N LYS A 394 -2.37 35.28 6.03
CA LYS A 394 -2.88 36.68 6.09
C LYS A 394 -3.82 36.95 7.26
N THR A 395 -4.39 35.92 7.85
CA THR A 395 -5.41 36.01 8.91
C THR A 395 -4.86 35.82 10.33
N ARG A 396 -3.56 35.48 10.44
CA ARG A 396 -2.80 35.40 11.68
C ARG A 396 -1.72 36.46 11.66
#